data_AF-A0A2V5SXG7-F1
#
_entry.id   AF-A0A2V5SXG7-F1
#
_cell.length_a   1.000
_cell.length_b   1.000
_cell.length_c   1.000
_cell.angle_alpha   90.00
_cell.angle_beta   90.00
_cell.angle_gamma   90.00
#
_symmetry.space_group_name_H-M   'P 1'
#
loop_
_entity.id
_entity.type
_entity.pdbx_description
1 polymer ?
#
loop_
_entity_poly.entity_id
_entity_poly.type
_entity_poly.pdbx_seq_one_letter_code
_entity_poly.pdbx_strand_id
1 'polypeptide(L)'
;MTNQQSEKITRSKITEALLRSGYLLESRVESKLRKQWGYVEANPTYVDPDTGKSREFDLFAMSMQRAGPNQYDFVFAVLLAECINNPQPVVILTKEPLVPFLHHQEVKLAGLPVKVHDKQQQDTWERLSDFLGMEGYHHYCEGRVGTQFCSFAKKKSGRVEEWMMATHEERIMTPSAKCAMSSTIKCRRTSQTGDSTATKT
;
A
#
# COMPACT_ATOMS: atom_id res chain seq x y z
N MET A 1 -0.62 -44.28 34.39
CA MET A 1 0.12 -43.55 33.34
C MET A 1 -0.77 -43.48 32.12
N THR A 2 -1.56 -42.41 31.97
CA THR A 2 -2.48 -42.26 30.84
C THR A 2 -1.69 -41.85 29.61
N ASN A 3 -1.74 -42.72 28.61
CA ASN A 3 -1.10 -42.55 27.31
C ASN A 3 -1.77 -41.37 26.60
N GLN A 4 -1.19 -40.17 26.67
CA GLN A 4 -1.60 -39.04 25.84
C GLN A 4 -1.13 -39.34 24.41
N GLN A 5 -1.90 -40.13 23.66
CA GLN A 5 -1.78 -40.14 22.21
C GLN A 5 -2.10 -38.72 21.72
N SER A 6 -1.12 -38.05 21.13
CA SER A 6 -1.34 -36.71 20.57
C SER A 6 -2.37 -36.81 19.45
N GLU A 7 -3.55 -36.24 19.67
CA GLU A 7 -4.58 -36.16 18.64
C GLU A 7 -4.01 -35.38 17.45
N LYS A 8 -3.73 -36.08 16.36
CA LYS A 8 -3.34 -35.45 15.10
C LYS A 8 -4.54 -34.68 14.55
N ILE A 9 -4.30 -33.41 14.18
CA ILE A 9 -5.33 -32.58 13.56
C ILE A 9 -5.87 -33.22 12.28
N THR A 10 -7.19 -33.20 12.10
CA THR A 10 -7.85 -33.76 10.91
C THR A 10 -7.80 -32.77 9.74
N ARG A 11 -7.85 -33.28 8.51
CA ARG A 11 -7.88 -32.44 7.29
C ARG A 11 -9.00 -31.39 7.33
N SER A 12 -10.18 -31.76 7.82
CA SER A 12 -11.32 -30.84 7.95
C SER A 12 -10.98 -29.65 8.86
N LYS A 13 -10.40 -29.91 10.04
CA LYS A 13 -9.96 -28.86 10.97
C LYS A 13 -8.86 -27.97 10.37
N ILE A 14 -7.94 -28.53 9.58
CA ILE A 14 -6.92 -27.77 8.84
C ILE A 14 -7.60 -26.82 7.84
N THR A 15 -8.52 -27.33 7.02
CA THR A 15 -9.22 -26.53 6.01
C THR A 15 -10.05 -25.41 6.66
N GLU A 16 -10.79 -25.71 7.72
CA GLU A 16 -11.57 -24.71 8.45
C GLU A 16 -10.67 -23.62 9.06
N ALA A 17 -9.50 -24.00 9.59
CA ALA A 17 -8.52 -23.04 10.10
C ALA A 17 -7.98 -22.13 8.99
N LEU A 18 -7.63 -22.70 7.82
CA LEU A 18 -7.13 -21.93 6.66
C LEU A 18 -8.20 -21.00 6.04
N LEU A 19 -9.47 -21.40 6.05
CA LEU A 19 -10.56 -20.56 5.54
C LEU A 19 -10.86 -19.38 6.45
N ARG A 20 -10.60 -19.52 7.76
CA ARG A 20 -10.74 -18.44 8.75
C ARG A 20 -9.49 -17.59 8.90
N SER A 21 -8.35 -18.03 8.39
CA SER A 21 -7.10 -17.26 8.45
C SER A 21 -7.00 -16.24 7.31
N GLY A 22 -5.95 -15.41 7.34
CA GLY A 22 -5.62 -14.45 6.28
C GLY A 22 -4.95 -15.07 5.06
N TYR A 23 -4.24 -16.20 5.23
CA TYR A 23 -3.34 -16.76 4.21
C TYR A 23 -3.94 -16.94 2.80
N LEU A 24 -5.19 -17.44 2.72
CA LEU A 24 -5.84 -17.64 1.42
C LEU A 24 -6.23 -16.30 0.77
N LEU A 25 -6.57 -15.30 1.56
CA LEU A 25 -6.84 -13.94 1.09
C LEU A 25 -5.55 -13.30 0.59
N GLU A 26 -4.49 -13.33 1.40
CA GLU A 26 -3.16 -12.81 1.06
C GLU A 26 -2.67 -13.36 -0.27
N SER A 27 -2.65 -14.69 -0.43
CA SER A 27 -2.20 -15.37 -1.67
C SER A 27 -3.03 -14.99 -2.89
N ARG A 28 -4.34 -14.78 -2.71
CA ARG A 28 -5.23 -14.33 -3.80
C ARG A 28 -4.95 -12.88 -4.20
N VAL A 29 -4.67 -12.00 -3.24
CA VAL A 29 -4.31 -10.60 -3.50
C VAL A 29 -2.94 -10.53 -4.15
N GLU A 30 -1.96 -11.28 -3.64
CA GLU A 30 -0.62 -11.43 -4.20
C GLU A 30 -0.68 -11.82 -5.69
N SER A 31 -1.45 -12.86 -6.03
CA SER A 31 -1.61 -13.34 -7.39
C SER A 31 -2.18 -12.28 -8.35
N LYS A 32 -3.06 -11.40 -7.84
CA LYS A 32 -3.59 -10.27 -8.62
C LYS A 32 -2.54 -9.17 -8.79
N LEU A 33 -1.84 -8.81 -7.71
CA LEU A 33 -0.81 -7.79 -7.74
C LEU A 33 0.35 -8.18 -8.65
N ARG A 34 0.82 -9.44 -8.63
CA ARG A 34 1.91 -9.90 -9.52
C ARG A 34 1.62 -9.66 -10.99
N LYS A 35 0.35 -9.80 -11.41
CA LYS A 35 -0.06 -9.56 -12.80
C LYS A 35 -0.08 -8.09 -13.20
N GLN A 36 -0.31 -7.18 -12.25
CA GLN A 36 -0.53 -5.76 -12.52
C GLN A 36 0.67 -4.87 -12.15
N TRP A 37 1.36 -5.20 -11.07
CA TRP A 37 2.45 -4.41 -10.49
C TRP A 37 3.83 -4.95 -10.82
N GLY A 38 3.95 -6.23 -11.19
CA GLY A 38 5.23 -6.88 -11.45
C GLY A 38 5.83 -7.48 -10.19
N TYR A 39 6.62 -6.71 -9.43
CA TYR A 39 7.28 -7.23 -8.23
C TYR A 39 6.33 -7.24 -7.03
N VAL A 40 6.19 -8.41 -6.40
CA VAL A 40 5.41 -8.60 -5.18
C VAL A 40 6.14 -9.59 -4.26
N GLU A 41 6.22 -9.22 -2.99
CA GLU A 41 6.76 -10.01 -1.89
C GLU A 41 5.69 -10.14 -0.81
N ALA A 42 5.40 -11.36 -0.38
CA ALA A 42 4.45 -11.66 0.69
C ALA A 42 5.19 -11.87 2.00
N ASN A 43 4.61 -11.38 3.09
CA ASN A 43 5.16 -11.47 4.44
C ASN A 43 6.60 -10.93 4.61
N PRO A 44 6.99 -9.78 3.99
CA PRO A 44 8.30 -9.19 4.25
C PRO A 44 8.40 -8.74 5.71
N THR A 45 9.52 -9.11 6.34
CA THR A 45 9.82 -8.70 7.71
C THR A 45 10.75 -7.49 7.72
N TYR A 46 10.52 -6.59 8.68
CA TYR A 46 11.37 -5.42 8.91
C TYR A 46 11.51 -5.18 10.41
N VAL A 47 12.62 -4.56 10.79
CA VAL A 47 12.83 -4.13 12.17
C VAL A 47 12.26 -2.73 12.34
N ASP A 48 11.31 -2.60 13.26
CA ASP A 48 10.80 -1.29 13.66
C ASP A 48 11.93 -0.45 14.26
N PRO A 49 12.28 0.71 13.67
CA PRO A 49 13.41 1.51 14.12
C PRO A 49 13.20 2.08 15.53
N ASP A 50 11.96 2.29 15.97
CA ASP A 50 11.66 2.87 17.28
C ASP A 50 11.66 1.81 18.39
N THR A 51 11.19 0.60 18.10
CA THR A 51 11.03 -0.45 19.12
C THR A 51 12.03 -1.60 19.02
N GLY A 52 12.78 -1.70 17.92
CA GLY A 52 13.70 -2.80 17.63
C GLY A 52 13.01 -4.15 17.39
N LYS A 53 11.67 -4.19 17.39
CA LYS A 53 10.90 -5.42 17.20
C LYS A 53 10.75 -5.74 15.71
N SER A 54 10.83 -7.02 15.37
CA SER A 54 10.44 -7.49 14.05
C SER A 54 8.95 -7.27 13.84
N ARG A 55 8.59 -6.68 12.71
CA ARG A 55 7.22 -6.50 12.22
C ARG A 55 7.14 -7.08 10.81
N GLU A 56 5.94 -7.40 10.38
CA GLU A 56 5.66 -7.87 9.03
C GLU A 56 4.60 -6.99 8.38
N PHE A 57 4.66 -6.93 7.05
CA PHE A 57 3.53 -6.53 6.22
C PHE A 57 2.98 -7.79 5.56
N ASP A 58 1.68 -7.88 5.32
CA ASP A 58 1.17 -9.02 4.55
C ASP A 58 1.71 -9.01 3.12
N LEU A 59 1.73 -7.85 2.47
CA LEU A 59 2.19 -7.69 1.08
C LEU A 59 2.98 -6.40 0.87
N PHE A 60 4.12 -6.55 0.20
CA PHE A 60 4.87 -5.46 -0.43
C PHE A 60 4.79 -5.64 -1.95
N ALA A 61 4.41 -4.60 -2.67
CA ALA A 61 4.45 -4.59 -4.12
C ALA A 61 5.16 -3.35 -4.64
N MET A 62 5.84 -3.51 -5.77
CA MET A 62 6.57 -2.43 -6.42
C MET A 62 6.36 -2.51 -7.93
N SER A 63 5.90 -1.40 -8.50
CA SER A 63 5.84 -1.18 -9.94
C SER A 63 6.83 -0.10 -10.34
N MET A 64 7.25 -0.09 -11.61
CA MET A 64 8.16 0.92 -12.15
C MET A 64 7.67 1.43 -13.50
N GLN A 65 7.85 2.74 -13.70
CA GLN A 65 7.58 3.41 -14.96
C GLN A 65 8.78 4.27 -15.34
N ARG A 66 9.17 4.23 -16.61
CA ARG A 66 10.25 5.07 -17.12
C ARG A 66 9.81 6.53 -17.12
N ALA A 67 10.62 7.41 -16.53
CA ALA A 67 10.27 8.80 -16.24
C ALA A 67 11.42 9.76 -16.58
N GLY A 68 12.12 9.50 -17.68
CA GLY A 68 13.19 10.38 -18.15
C GLY A 68 13.87 9.87 -19.42
N PRO A 69 14.81 10.66 -19.95
CA PRO A 69 15.49 10.37 -21.20
C PRO A 69 16.54 9.27 -21.09
N ASN A 70 17.11 9.04 -19.90
CA ASN A 70 18.08 7.96 -19.73
C ASN A 70 17.35 6.63 -19.48
N GLN A 71 17.96 5.54 -19.93
CA GLN A 71 17.46 4.18 -19.70
C GLN A 71 17.36 3.78 -18.22
N TYR A 72 17.92 4.58 -17.30
CA TYR A 72 17.92 4.36 -15.86
C TYR A 72 16.98 5.31 -15.10
N ASP A 73 16.27 6.20 -15.80
CA ASP A 73 15.35 7.14 -15.18
C ASP A 73 13.98 6.48 -14.96
N PHE A 74 13.71 6.05 -13.72
CA PHE A 74 12.46 5.39 -13.34
C PHE A 74 11.80 6.05 -12.13
N VAL A 75 10.48 6.05 -12.16
CA VAL A 75 9.60 6.30 -11.03
C VAL A 75 9.08 4.94 -10.55
N PHE A 76 9.27 4.64 -9.27
CA PHE A 76 8.78 3.42 -8.65
C PHE A 76 7.53 3.73 -7.83
N ALA A 77 6.46 2.98 -8.00
CA ALA A 77 5.33 3.01 -7.10
C ALA A 77 5.44 1.85 -6.11
N VAL A 78 5.51 2.15 -4.82
CA VAL A 78 5.54 1.15 -3.74
C VAL A 78 4.16 1.06 -3.09
N LEU A 79 3.64 -0.16 -2.95
CA LEU A 79 2.41 -0.47 -2.23
C LEU A 79 2.74 -1.35 -1.03
N LEU A 80 2.32 -0.92 0.15
CA LEU A 80 2.29 -1.72 1.37
C LEU A 80 0.82 -2.05 1.64
N ALA A 81 0.50 -3.33 1.83
CA ALA A 81 -0.88 -3.76 2.03
C ALA A 81 -1.01 -4.77 3.17
N GLU A 82 -2.11 -4.63 3.91
CA GLU A 82 -2.57 -5.54 4.95
C GLU A 82 -3.91 -6.15 4.53
N CYS A 83 -4.05 -7.46 4.70
CA CYS A 83 -5.14 -8.30 4.27
C CYS A 83 -5.98 -8.76 5.48
N ILE A 84 -7.07 -8.06 5.74
CA ILE A 84 -7.98 -8.43 6.83
C ILE A 84 -9.10 -9.31 6.29
N ASN A 85 -9.17 -10.56 6.78
CA ASN A 85 -10.29 -11.46 6.52
C ASN A 85 -11.51 -11.06 7.37
N ASN A 86 -12.20 -9.99 6.98
CA ASN A 86 -13.40 -9.50 7.65
C ASN A 86 -14.67 -10.14 7.07
N PRO A 87 -15.42 -10.95 7.84
CA PRO A 87 -16.68 -11.53 7.37
C PRO A 87 -17.84 -10.51 7.37
N GLN A 88 -17.66 -9.36 8.01
CA GLN A 88 -18.66 -8.30 8.09
C GLN A 88 -18.46 -7.29 6.96
N PRO A 89 -19.54 -6.66 6.48
CA PRO A 89 -19.40 -5.62 5.48
C PRO A 89 -18.61 -4.44 6.06
N VAL A 90 -17.73 -3.87 5.25
CA VAL A 90 -17.06 -2.61 5.55
C VAL A 90 -17.76 -1.51 4.77
N VAL A 91 -18.20 -0.46 5.47
CA VAL A 91 -18.75 0.74 4.83
C VAL A 91 -17.67 1.81 4.79
N ILE A 92 -17.42 2.33 3.60
CA ILE A 92 -16.51 3.45 3.37
C ILE A 92 -17.37 4.68 3.10
N LEU A 93 -17.24 5.69 3.98
CA LEU A 93 -17.91 6.96 3.81
C LEU A 93 -17.01 7.88 3.00
N THR A 94 -17.51 8.27 1.83
CA THR A 94 -16.77 9.09 0.88
C THR A 94 -17.24 10.54 0.93
N LYS A 95 -16.31 11.48 0.81
CA LYS A 95 -16.60 12.91 0.74
C LYS A 95 -15.92 13.54 -0.46
N GLU A 96 -16.55 14.55 -1.04
CA GLU A 96 -15.92 15.37 -2.06
C GLU A 96 -14.96 16.34 -1.38
N PRO A 97 -13.70 16.42 -1.84
CA PRO A 97 -12.76 17.40 -1.32
C PRO A 97 -13.21 18.81 -1.65
N LEU A 98 -13.05 19.75 -0.70
CA LEU A 98 -13.44 21.15 -0.90
C LEU A 98 -12.61 21.83 -2.00
N VAL A 99 -11.33 21.46 -2.11
CA VAL A 99 -10.40 22.01 -3.10
C VAL A 99 -9.62 20.87 -3.77
N PRO A 100 -10.26 20.12 -4.69
CA PRO A 100 -9.72 18.87 -5.23
C PRO A 100 -8.34 19.03 -5.87
N PHE A 101 -8.16 20.10 -6.65
CA PHE A 101 -6.92 20.38 -7.36
C PHE A 101 -5.73 20.69 -6.44
N LEU A 102 -5.91 21.02 -5.15
CA LEU A 102 -4.78 21.25 -4.24
C LEU A 102 -4.25 19.95 -3.62
N HIS A 103 -5.01 18.86 -3.66
CA HIS A 103 -4.61 17.62 -2.98
C HIS A 103 -3.42 16.92 -3.62
N HIS A 104 -3.08 17.20 -4.89
CA HIS A 104 -1.83 16.69 -5.48
C HIS A 104 -0.60 17.16 -4.69
N GLN A 105 -0.68 18.31 -4.01
CA GLN A 105 0.40 18.86 -3.16
C GLN A 105 0.47 18.18 -1.80
N GLU A 106 -0.64 17.57 -1.36
CA GLU A 106 -0.73 16.83 -0.09
C GLU A 106 -0.27 15.37 -0.24
N VAL A 107 -0.17 14.87 -1.49
CA VAL A 107 0.44 13.57 -1.76
C VAL A 107 1.89 13.63 -1.28
N LYS A 108 2.17 12.89 -0.21
CA LYS A 108 3.52 12.80 0.35
C LYS A 108 4.41 12.00 -0.59
N LEU A 109 5.02 12.71 -1.54
CA LEU A 109 6.07 12.19 -2.40
C LEU A 109 7.38 12.18 -1.62
N ALA A 110 7.85 11.00 -1.23
CA ALA A 110 9.17 10.85 -0.63
C ALA A 110 10.15 10.27 -1.66
N GLY A 111 11.11 11.09 -2.10
CA GLY A 111 12.17 10.67 -3.03
C GLY A 111 12.72 11.82 -3.88
N LEU A 112 13.78 11.53 -4.64
CA LEU A 112 14.30 12.37 -5.72
C LEU A 112 13.97 11.67 -7.04
N PRO A 113 13.51 12.35 -8.10
CA PRO A 113 13.54 13.79 -8.24
C PRO A 113 12.21 14.46 -7.91
N VAL A 114 12.29 15.70 -7.42
CA VAL A 114 11.12 16.58 -7.23
C VAL A 114 10.61 17.12 -8.58
N LYS A 115 11.45 17.08 -9.61
CA LYS A 115 11.16 17.55 -10.97
C LYS A 115 11.64 16.56 -12.03
N VAL A 116 10.86 16.39 -13.08
CA VAL A 116 11.20 15.58 -14.25
C VAL A 116 11.53 16.53 -15.41
N HIS A 117 12.49 16.14 -16.24
CA HIS A 117 12.86 16.91 -17.43
C HIS A 117 12.04 16.42 -18.61
N ASP A 118 11.09 17.22 -19.09
CA ASP A 118 10.31 16.87 -20.26
C ASP A 118 11.01 17.32 -21.55
N LYS A 119 11.55 16.34 -22.29
CA LYS A 119 12.14 16.58 -23.61
C LYS A 119 11.11 16.58 -24.74
N GLN A 120 9.87 16.15 -24.49
CA GLN A 120 8.86 15.99 -25.53
C GLN A 120 8.04 17.25 -25.77
N GLN A 121 7.73 18.04 -24.73
CA GLN A 121 6.88 19.22 -24.93
C GLN A 121 7.57 20.57 -24.90
N GLN A 122 8.72 20.76 -24.23
CA GLN A 122 9.29 22.12 -24.09
C GLN A 122 10.73 22.29 -23.57
N ASP A 123 11.52 21.22 -23.34
CA ASP A 123 12.86 21.32 -22.71
C ASP A 123 12.81 21.99 -21.32
N THR A 124 11.72 21.74 -20.58
CA THR A 124 11.44 22.36 -19.28
C THR A 124 11.49 21.35 -18.13
N TRP A 125 11.78 21.85 -16.93
CA TRP A 125 11.67 21.08 -15.70
C TRP A 125 10.29 21.26 -15.07
N GLU A 126 9.48 20.22 -15.11
CA GLU A 126 8.14 20.16 -14.51
C GLU A 126 8.18 19.42 -13.16
N ARG A 127 7.21 19.68 -12.26
CA ARG A 127 7.14 18.95 -10.98
C ARG A 127 6.70 17.52 -11.25
N LEU A 128 7.15 16.59 -10.41
CA LEU A 128 6.78 15.18 -10.54
C LEU A 128 5.24 14.95 -10.48
N SER A 129 4.53 15.72 -9.65
CA SER A 129 3.05 15.68 -9.59
C SER A 129 2.40 16.02 -10.93
N ASP A 130 2.98 16.98 -11.63
CA ASP A 130 2.46 17.55 -12.86
C ASP A 130 2.80 16.62 -14.03
N PHE A 131 4.06 16.13 -14.09
CA PHE A 131 4.50 15.10 -15.04
C PHE A 131 3.62 13.84 -14.98
N LEU A 132 3.29 13.40 -13.77
CA LEU A 132 2.42 12.24 -13.60
C LEU A 132 0.97 12.56 -13.99
N GLY A 133 0.57 13.83 -14.00
CA GLY A 133 -0.79 14.27 -14.28
C GLY A 133 -1.73 14.11 -13.08
N MET A 134 -1.22 14.14 -11.85
CA MET A 134 -1.96 13.73 -10.65
C MET A 134 -3.30 14.47 -10.44
N GLU A 135 -3.38 15.74 -10.86
CA GLU A 135 -4.64 16.49 -10.82
C GLU A 135 -5.74 15.78 -11.62
N GLY A 136 -5.39 15.17 -12.76
CA GLY A 136 -6.31 14.62 -13.74
C GLY A 136 -6.62 13.12 -13.61
N TYR A 137 -6.16 12.44 -12.55
CA TYR A 137 -6.52 11.03 -12.32
C TYR A 137 -6.39 10.57 -10.86
N HIS A 138 -5.67 11.31 -10.00
CA HIS A 138 -5.43 10.83 -8.65
C HIS A 138 -6.73 10.92 -7.85
N HIS A 139 -7.07 9.85 -7.11
CA HIS A 139 -8.35 9.76 -6.40
C HIS A 139 -8.59 10.85 -5.36
N TYR A 140 -7.53 11.51 -4.87
CA TYR A 140 -7.65 12.70 -4.00
C TYR A 140 -8.05 13.98 -4.76
N CYS A 141 -7.88 14.02 -6.09
CA CYS A 141 -8.08 15.19 -6.93
C CYS A 141 -9.38 15.15 -7.75
N GLU A 142 -9.89 13.96 -8.09
CA GLU A 142 -11.04 13.83 -9.01
C GLU A 142 -12.23 13.04 -8.46
N GLY A 143 -12.13 12.52 -7.24
CA GLY A 143 -13.10 11.56 -6.71
C GLY A 143 -13.62 11.87 -5.32
N ARG A 144 -14.66 11.13 -4.94
CA ARG A 144 -15.05 11.04 -3.54
C ARG A 144 -14.01 10.21 -2.80
N VAL A 145 -13.34 10.80 -1.81
CA VAL A 145 -12.31 10.12 -1.03
C VAL A 145 -12.94 9.47 0.19
N GLY A 146 -12.71 8.16 0.35
CA GLY A 146 -13.07 7.42 1.55
C GLY A 146 -12.16 7.79 2.73
N THR A 147 -12.49 8.85 3.48
CA THR A 147 -11.69 9.27 4.64
C THR A 147 -12.11 8.62 5.95
N GLN A 148 -13.28 7.98 5.97
CA GLN A 148 -13.82 7.30 7.13
C GLN A 148 -14.36 5.94 6.69
N PHE A 149 -14.20 4.95 7.56
CA PHE A 149 -14.80 3.64 7.37
C PHE A 149 -15.31 3.12 8.71
N CYS A 150 -16.29 2.22 8.65
CA CYS A 150 -16.76 1.45 9.79
C CYS A 150 -17.04 0.00 9.41
N SER A 151 -16.96 -0.86 10.42
CA SER A 151 -17.39 -2.25 10.36
C SER A 151 -18.58 -2.44 11.31
N PHE A 152 -19.18 -3.62 11.30
CA PHE A 152 -20.37 -3.92 12.11
C PHE A 152 -20.11 -5.11 13.02
N ALA A 153 -20.48 -4.97 14.29
CA ALA A 153 -20.44 -6.05 15.27
C ALA A 153 -21.78 -6.25 15.97
N LYS A 154 -22.08 -7.50 16.34
CA LYS A 154 -23.28 -7.82 17.12
C LYS A 154 -23.15 -7.26 18.55
N LYS A 155 -24.21 -6.60 19.04
CA LYS A 155 -24.28 -6.17 20.45
C LYS A 155 -24.44 -7.39 21.37
N LYS A 156 -23.81 -7.32 22.54
CA LYS A 156 -23.88 -8.37 23.58
C LYS A 156 -25.28 -8.49 24.23
N SER A 157 -26.19 -7.53 24.02
CA SER A 157 -27.50 -7.46 24.68
C SER A 157 -28.52 -8.50 24.19
N GLY A 158 -28.22 -9.27 23.13
CA GLY A 158 -29.05 -10.40 22.69
C GLY A 158 -30.43 -10.04 22.09
N ARG A 159 -30.81 -8.76 22.07
CA ARG A 159 -32.04 -8.29 21.44
C ARG A 159 -31.88 -8.28 19.92
N VAL A 160 -32.75 -9.01 19.23
CA VAL A 160 -32.74 -9.17 17.76
C VAL A 160 -32.96 -7.83 17.03
N GLU A 161 -33.56 -6.85 17.70
CA GLU A 161 -33.83 -5.52 17.13
C GLU A 161 -32.70 -4.50 17.38
N GLU A 162 -31.74 -4.80 18.27
CA GLU A 162 -30.57 -3.96 18.55
C GLU A 162 -29.33 -4.43 17.77
N TRP A 163 -29.52 -4.79 16.49
CA TRP A 163 -28.40 -5.23 15.68
C TRP A 163 -27.53 -4.07 15.21
N MET A 164 -26.22 -4.29 15.34
CA MET A 164 -25.10 -3.51 14.80
C MET A 164 -24.74 -2.22 15.56
N MET A 165 -23.55 -2.21 16.16
CA MET A 165 -22.82 -0.97 16.45
C MET A 165 -21.88 -0.72 15.27
N ALA A 166 -21.98 0.45 14.64
CA ALA A 166 -20.93 0.92 13.75
C ALA A 166 -19.72 1.21 14.62
N THR A 167 -18.66 0.43 14.46
CA THR A 167 -17.43 0.59 15.23
C THR A 167 -16.35 1.17 14.34
N HIS A 168 -15.78 2.30 14.78
CA HIS A 168 -14.44 2.68 14.35
C HIS A 168 -13.49 1.66 14.99
N GLU A 169 -13.02 0.70 14.21
CA GLU A 169 -12.16 -0.36 14.75
C GLU A 169 -10.73 0.16 14.96
N GLU A 170 -10.50 0.86 16.07
CA GLU A 170 -9.13 1.04 16.61
C GLU A 170 -8.44 -0.30 16.95
N ARG A 171 -9.21 -1.40 17.03
CA ARG A 171 -8.70 -2.74 17.33
C ARG A 171 -8.19 -3.53 16.12
N ILE A 172 -8.50 -3.13 14.89
CA ILE A 172 -7.99 -3.79 13.68
C ILE A 172 -6.77 -3.07 13.11
N MET A 173 -6.59 -1.78 13.44
CA MET A 173 -5.47 -0.98 12.98
C MET A 173 -4.66 -0.46 14.18
N THR A 174 -3.53 -1.11 14.47
CA THR A 174 -2.41 -0.35 15.05
C THR A 174 -2.04 0.77 14.06
N PRO A 175 -1.46 1.91 14.53
CA PRO A 175 -1.25 3.11 13.71
C PRO A 175 -0.46 2.92 12.39
N SER A 176 0.14 1.74 12.17
CA SER A 176 0.81 1.32 10.94
C SER A 176 -0.14 0.97 9.79
N ALA A 177 -1.36 0.52 10.08
CA ALA A 177 -2.37 0.22 9.08
C ALA A 177 -3.25 1.45 8.89
N LYS A 178 -2.78 2.44 8.14
CA LYS A 178 -3.72 3.13 7.26
C LYS A 178 -3.83 2.25 6.03
N CYS A 179 -5.02 1.99 5.53
CA CYS A 179 -5.18 1.75 4.09
C CYS A 179 -4.91 3.10 3.41
N ALA A 180 -3.67 3.57 3.52
CA ALA A 180 -3.12 4.54 2.64
C ALA A 180 -2.60 3.69 1.49
N MET A 181 -3.18 3.83 0.31
CA MET A 181 -2.37 3.68 -0.90
C MET A 181 -1.32 4.79 -0.83
N SER A 182 -0.26 4.55 -0.04
CA SER A 182 0.89 5.43 0.04
C SER A 182 1.86 4.96 -1.02
N SER A 183 1.60 5.34 -2.27
CA SER A 183 2.56 5.19 -3.35
C SER A 183 3.77 6.07 -3.03
N THR A 184 4.80 5.49 -2.42
CA THR A 184 6.06 6.20 -2.21
C THR A 184 6.86 6.15 -3.49
N ILE A 185 7.08 7.31 -4.12
CA ILE A 185 7.91 7.41 -5.33
C ILE A 185 9.39 7.52 -4.96
N LYS A 186 10.06 6.37 -4.89
CA LYS A 186 11.50 6.33 -4.68
C LYS A 186 12.20 6.30 -6.02
N CYS A 187 12.78 7.42 -6.47
CA CYS A 187 13.67 7.41 -7.62
C CYS A 187 15.14 7.43 -7.18
N ARG A 188 15.95 6.65 -7.88
CA ARG A 188 17.36 6.42 -7.59
C ARG A 188 18.17 6.97 -8.74
N ARG A 189 18.91 8.05 -8.49
CA ARG A 189 19.92 8.55 -9.42
C ARG A 189 21.20 7.74 -9.24
N THR A 190 21.62 6.99 -10.25
CA THR A 190 23.00 6.50 -10.33
C THR A 190 23.84 7.63 -10.91
N SER A 191 24.52 8.40 -10.05
CA SER A 191 25.53 9.34 -10.52
C SER A 191 26.71 8.54 -11.06
N GLN A 192 26.86 8.50 -12.39
CA GLN A 192 28.17 8.25 -12.98
C GLN A 192 29.01 9.51 -12.72
N THR A 193 29.85 9.46 -11.70
CA THR A 193 30.98 10.38 -11.57
C THR A 193 31.95 10.06 -12.69
N GLY A 194 31.94 10.89 -13.74
CA GLY A 194 32.97 10.87 -14.77
C GLY A 194 34.25 11.45 -14.19
N ASP A 195 35.30 10.62 -14.12
CA ASP A 195 36.66 11.09 -13.90
C ASP A 195 37.11 11.88 -15.13
N SER A 196 37.30 13.17 -14.95
CA SER A 196 38.00 14.04 -15.89
C SER A 196 39.48 14.11 -15.49
N THR A 197 40.35 13.44 -16.24
CA THR A 197 41.77 13.80 -16.34
C THR A 197 42.16 13.72 -17.81
N ALA A 198 42.05 14.83 -18.54
CA ALA A 198 43.12 15.81 -18.74
C ALA A 198 44.24 15.25 -19.63
N THR A 199 44.04 15.39 -20.93
CA THR A 199 45.09 15.39 -21.96
C THR A 199 46.08 16.51 -21.62
N LYS A 200 47.36 16.15 -21.48
CA LYS A 200 48.48 17.09 -21.69
C LYS A 200 49.26 16.61 -22.91
N THR A 201 49.53 17.58 -23.77
CA THR A 201 50.49 17.63 -24.90
C THR A 201 51.64 16.65 -24.81
#